data_AF-A0A256ZVZ5-F1
#
_entry.id   AF-A0A256ZVZ5-F1
#
_cell.length_a   1.000
_cell.length_b   1.000
_cell.length_c   1.000
_cell.angle_alpha   90.00
_cell.angle_beta   90.00
_cell.angle_gamma   90.00
#
_symmetry.space_group_name_H-M   'P 1'
#
loop_
_entity.id
_entity.type
_entity.pdbx_description
1 polymer ?
#
loop_
_entity_poly.entity_id
_entity_poly.type
_entity_poly.pdbx_seq_one_letter_code
_entity_poly.pdbx_strand_id
1 'polypeptide(L)'
;DGKLVINKDEAEIVKKIYQWYLEGHSMGEIAETLVKQDVPTKKQGFWAKKTVSTILKNPLYCGYLRWEKYINKGEHEPIIDVETYNEVQKIIKQKGGKPASLIK
;
A
#
# COMPACT_ATOMS: atom_id res chain seq x y z
N ASP A 1 18.73 14.94 -9.51
CA ASP A 1 18.07 14.92 -8.18
C ASP A 1 16.64 14.44 -8.27
N GLY A 2 16.34 13.27 -7.72
CA GLY A 2 15.03 12.59 -7.80
C GLY A 2 14.57 12.05 -6.46
N LYS A 3 14.67 12.86 -5.41
CA LYS A 3 14.31 12.46 -4.04
C LYS A 3 12.80 12.23 -3.94
N LEU A 4 12.40 11.10 -3.35
CA LEU A 4 11.01 10.84 -3.00
C LEU A 4 10.65 11.67 -1.78
N VAL A 5 9.81 12.69 -1.98
CA VAL A 5 9.26 13.52 -0.89
C VAL A 5 7.85 13.03 -0.59
N ILE A 6 7.54 12.82 0.69
CA ILE A 6 6.20 12.42 1.12
C ILE A 6 5.22 13.56 0.85
N ASN A 7 4.17 13.28 0.07
CA ASN A 7 2.97 14.10 0.06
C ASN A 7 2.09 13.66 1.24
N LYS A 8 1.83 14.57 2.18
CA LYS A 8 1.07 14.27 3.41
C LYS A 8 -0.33 13.74 3.11
N ASP A 9 -1.03 14.31 2.13
CA ASP A 9 -2.40 13.89 1.79
C ASP A 9 -2.41 12.48 1.19
N GLU A 10 -1.48 12.19 0.27
CA GLU A 10 -1.33 10.84 -0.29
C GLU A 10 -0.93 9.83 0.79
N ALA A 11 -0.07 10.23 1.73
CA ALA A 11 0.38 9.37 2.81
C ALA A 11 -0.75 8.97 3.77
N GLU A 12 -1.62 9.91 4.13
CA GLU A 12 -2.78 9.63 4.97
C GLU A 12 -3.76 8.65 4.29
N ILE A 13 -3.96 8.79 2.98
CA ILE A 13 -4.77 7.82 2.20
C ILE A 13 -4.14 6.43 2.24
N VAL A 14 -2.82 6.33 2.06
CA VAL A 14 -2.10 5.05 2.14
C VAL A 14 -2.26 4.42 3.53
N LYS A 15 -2.07 5.18 4.61
CA LYS A 15 -2.26 4.68 5.98
C LYS A 15 -3.68 4.13 6.18
N LYS A 16 -4.70 4.86 5.75
CA LYS A 16 -6.11 4.41 5.84
C LYS A 16 -6.34 3.11 5.07
N ILE A 17 -5.76 2.97 3.87
CA ILE A 17 -5.87 1.73 3.08
C ILE A 17 -5.29 0.53 3.83
N TYR A 18 -4.11 0.69 4.46
CA TYR A 18 -3.52 -0.36 5.27
C TYR A 18 -4.38 -0.69 6.49
N GLN A 19 -4.84 0.34 7.21
CA GLN A 19 -5.70 0.19 8.37
C GLN A 19 -7.00 -0.57 8.04
N TRP A 20 -7.76 -0.12 7.05
CA TRP A 20 -9.02 -0.79 6.67
C TRP A 20 -8.80 -2.24 6.25
N TYR A 21 -7.68 -2.54 5.57
CA TYR A 21 -7.39 -3.92 5.18
C TYR A 21 -7.08 -4.82 6.39
N LEU A 22 -6.37 -4.28 7.40
CA LEU A 22 -6.11 -4.96 8.68
C LEU A 22 -7.39 -5.17 9.49
N GLU A 23 -8.33 -4.22 9.43
CA GLU A 23 -9.66 -4.30 10.05
C GLU A 23 -10.57 -5.34 9.35
N GLY A 24 -10.14 -5.91 8.23
CA GLY A 24 -10.79 -7.04 7.58
C GLY A 24 -11.46 -6.69 6.25
N HIS A 25 -11.57 -5.40 5.90
CA HIS A 25 -12.17 -4.97 4.64
C HIS A 25 -11.45 -5.58 3.43
N SER A 26 -12.22 -5.95 2.42
CA SER A 26 -11.69 -6.40 1.14
C SER A 26 -11.13 -5.23 0.33
N MET A 27 -10.21 -5.54 -0.58
CA MET A 27 -9.66 -4.53 -1.50
C MET A 27 -10.74 -3.87 -2.39
N GLY A 28 -11.89 -4.54 -2.60
CA GLY A 28 -13.04 -3.98 -3.32
C GLY A 28 -13.78 -2.95 -2.49
N GLU A 29 -14.14 -3.29 -1.26
CA GLU A 29 -14.81 -2.39 -0.32
C GLU A 29 -13.98 -1.13 -0.04
N ILE A 30 -12.65 -1.27 0.09
CA ILE A 30 -11.74 -0.13 0.24
C ILE A 30 -11.79 0.77 -1.00
N ALA A 31 -11.76 0.20 -2.21
CA ALA A 31 -11.84 0.98 -3.45
C ALA A 31 -13.18 1.73 -3.55
N GLU A 32 -14.30 1.07 -3.25
CA GLU A 32 -15.62 1.69 -3.23
C GLU A 32 -15.72 2.81 -2.20
N THR A 33 -15.14 2.60 -1.00
CA THR A 33 -15.11 3.61 0.06
C THR A 33 -14.35 4.86 -0.38
N LEU A 34 -13.21 4.68 -1.06
CA LEU A 34 -12.43 5.80 -1.59
C LEU A 34 -13.16 6.56 -2.70
N VAL A 35 -13.90 5.86 -3.57
CA VAL A 35 -14.78 6.51 -4.56
C VAL A 35 -15.88 7.30 -3.88
N LYS A 36 -16.55 6.73 -2.87
CA LYS A 36 -17.64 7.38 -2.12
C LYS A 36 -17.19 8.62 -1.34
N GLN A 37 -15.91 8.70 -0.97
CA GLN A 37 -15.31 9.84 -0.27
C GLN A 37 -14.73 10.88 -1.24
N ASP A 38 -14.97 10.76 -2.55
CA ASP A 38 -14.41 11.64 -3.60
C ASP A 38 -12.89 11.80 -3.52
N VAL A 39 -12.18 10.75 -3.08
CA VAL A 39 -10.72 10.78 -2.97
C VAL A 39 -10.12 10.63 -4.38
N PRO A 40 -9.42 11.65 -4.92
CA PRO A 40 -8.84 11.56 -6.24
C PRO A 40 -7.68 10.56 -6.26
N THR A 41 -7.59 9.74 -7.30
CA THR A 41 -6.37 8.94 -7.51
C THR A 41 -5.25 9.83 -8.04
N LYS A 42 -4.00 9.40 -7.88
CA LYS A 42 -2.80 10.09 -8.40
C LYS A 42 -2.87 10.43 -9.90
N LYS A 43 -3.61 9.66 -10.70
CA LYS A 43 -3.80 9.88 -12.14
C LYS A 43 -5.19 10.45 -12.48
N GLN A 44 -5.95 10.93 -11.50
CA GLN A 44 -7.31 11.46 -11.65
C GLN A 44 -8.31 10.45 -12.28
N GLY A 45 -8.06 9.15 -12.14
CA GLY A 45 -9.00 8.08 -12.49
C GLY A 45 -9.74 7.51 -11.27
N PHE A 46 -10.50 6.44 -11.48
CA PHE A 46 -11.27 5.76 -10.43
C PHE A 46 -10.42 4.80 -9.59
N TRP A 47 -10.79 4.65 -8.31
CA TRP A 47 -10.23 3.60 -7.47
C TRP A 47 -10.73 2.23 -7.92
N ALA A 48 -9.78 1.35 -8.23
CA ALA A 48 -10.06 -0.04 -8.56
C ALA A 48 -9.41 -0.95 -7.53
N LYS A 49 -9.99 -2.15 -7.34
CA LYS A 49 -9.40 -3.23 -6.52
C LYS A 49 -7.91 -3.47 -6.83
N LYS A 50 -7.54 -3.39 -8.12
CA LYS A 50 -6.15 -3.55 -8.57
C LYS A 50 -5.23 -2.47 -8.00
N THR A 51 -5.68 -1.21 -7.96
CA THR A 51 -4.93 -0.08 -7.39
C THR A 51 -4.67 -0.29 -5.91
N VAL A 52 -5.71 -0.66 -5.14
CA VAL A 52 -5.58 -1.00 -3.71
C VAL A 52 -4.62 -2.16 -3.52
N SER A 53 -4.72 -3.22 -4.34
CA SER A 53 -3.80 -4.35 -4.30
C SER A 53 -2.34 -3.96 -4.56
N THR A 54 -2.10 -3.06 -5.53
CA THR A 54 -0.77 -2.54 -5.80
C THR A 54 -0.22 -1.75 -4.63
N ILE A 55 -1.05 -0.93 -3.96
CA ILE A 55 -0.64 -0.16 -2.80
C ILE A 55 -0.23 -1.07 -1.65
N LEU A 56 -1.10 -2.01 -1.27
CA LEU A 56 -0.87 -2.93 -0.16
C LEU A 56 0.38 -3.82 -0.36
N LYS A 57 0.82 -4.03 -1.60
CA LYS A 57 1.97 -4.88 -1.98
C LYS A 57 3.23 -4.08 -2.34
N ASN A 58 3.21 -2.77 -2.17
CA ASN A 58 4.35 -1.93 -2.52
C ASN A 58 5.25 -1.72 -1.30
N PRO A 59 6.48 -2.28 -1.27
CA PRO A 59 7.38 -2.12 -0.14
C PRO A 59 7.89 -0.67 0.02
N LEU A 60 7.64 0.20 -0.96
CA LEU A 60 7.97 1.62 -0.87
C LEU A 60 7.37 2.26 0.38
N TYR A 61 6.14 1.89 0.73
CA TYR A 61 5.46 2.51 1.86
C TYR A 61 6.04 2.13 3.23
N CYS A 62 6.82 1.04 3.31
CA CYS A 62 7.58 0.68 4.50
C CYS A 62 9.08 1.01 4.41
N GLY A 63 9.48 1.87 3.46
CA GLY A 63 10.86 2.35 3.36
C GLY A 63 11.77 1.48 2.48
N TYR A 64 11.23 0.61 1.62
CA TYR A 64 12.02 -0.30 0.79
C TYR A 64 11.72 -0.13 -0.69
N LEU A 65 12.75 -0.22 -1.53
CA LEU A 65 12.62 -0.13 -2.98
C LEU A 65 12.69 -1.52 -3.59
N ARG A 66 11.76 -1.80 -4.53
CA ARG A 66 11.77 -3.05 -5.30
C ARG A 66 12.36 -2.80 -6.69
N TRP A 67 13.46 -3.47 -6.99
CA TRP A 67 14.05 -3.54 -8.33
C TRP A 67 14.06 -5.00 -8.80
N GLU A 68 13.16 -5.34 -9.72
CA GLU A 68 12.92 -6.72 -10.17
C GLU A 68 12.70 -7.69 -8.99
N LYS A 69 13.69 -8.55 -8.72
CA LYS A 69 13.70 -9.56 -7.64
C LYS A 69 14.38 -9.07 -6.36
N TYR A 70 15.01 -7.90 -6.39
CA TYR A 70 15.76 -7.34 -5.27
C TYR A 70 14.89 -6.34 -4.50
N ILE A 71 14.96 -6.41 -3.17
CA ILE A 71 14.33 -5.45 -2.29
C ILE A 71 15.42 -4.88 -1.38
N ASN A 72 15.62 -3.57 -1.48
CA ASN A 72 16.67 -2.87 -0.75
C ASN A 72 16.04 -1.79 0.13
N LYS A 73 16.67 -1.50 1.27
CA LYS A 73 16.24 -0.39 2.13
C LYS A 73 16.47 0.93 1.39
N GLY A 74 15.43 1.74 1.29
CA GLY A 74 15.50 3.10 0.78
C GLY A 74 15.91 4.09 1.87
N GLU A 75 16.28 5.29 1.45
CA GLU A 75 16.62 6.40 2.36
C GLU A 75 15.43 7.31 2.69
N HIS A 76 14.27 7.05 2.07
CA HIS A 76 13.07 7.85 2.28
C HIS A 76 12.35 7.47 3.57
N GLU A 77 11.61 8.41 4.12
CA GLU A 77 10.78 8.17 5.30
C GLU A 77 9.66 7.16 4.98
N PRO A 78 9.46 6.13 5.81
CA PRO A 78 8.36 5.19 5.64
C PRO A 78 7.02 5.81 6.06
N ILE A 79 5.94 5.42 5.37
CA ILE A 79 4.56 5.81 5.71
C ILE A 79 3.96 4.85 6.76
N ILE A 80 4.37 3.58 6.71
CA ILE A 80 4.00 2.51 7.64
C ILE A 80 5.26 1.74 8.06
N ASP A 81 5.21 1.05 9.19
CA ASP A 81 6.32 0.19 9.60
C ASP A 81 6.35 -1.15 8.80
N VAL A 82 7.47 -1.86 8.93
CA VAL A 82 7.70 -3.15 8.26
C VAL A 82 6.77 -4.25 8.78
N GLU A 83 6.40 -4.22 10.06
CA GLU A 83 5.54 -5.22 10.68
C GLU A 83 4.12 -5.13 10.10
N THR A 84 3.57 -3.93 10.02
CA THR A 84 2.31 -3.59 9.35
C THR A 84 2.30 -4.08 7.91
N TYR A 85 3.36 -3.80 7.14
CA TYR A 85 3.47 -4.27 5.75
C TYR A 85 3.46 -5.80 5.66
N ASN A 86 4.25 -6.46 6.50
CA ASN A 86 4.38 -7.92 6.52
C ASN A 86 3.08 -8.60 6.94
N GLU A 87 2.36 -8.04 7.91
CA GLU A 87 1.09 -8.57 8.37
C GLU A 87 0.03 -8.54 7.27
N VAL A 88 -0.06 -7.44 6.53
CA VAL A 88 -0.90 -7.36 5.33
C VAL A 88 -0.57 -8.45 4.31
N GLN A 89 0.72 -8.73 4.08
CA GLN A 89 1.12 -9.82 3.16
C GLN A 89 0.67 -11.19 3.67
N LYS A 90 0.74 -11.45 4.98
CA LYS A 90 0.24 -12.70 5.57
C LYS A 90 -1.27 -12.82 5.39
N ILE A 91 -2.04 -11.76 5.66
CA ILE A 91 -3.50 -11.75 5.47
C ILE A 91 -3.87 -11.98 4.00
N ILE A 92 -3.16 -11.36 3.05
CA ILE A 92 -3.35 -11.61 1.61
C ILE A 92 -3.18 -13.10 1.29
N LYS A 93 -2.13 -13.73 1.83
CA LYS A 93 -1.87 -15.17 1.64
C LYS A 93 -2.98 -16.03 2.25
N GLN A 94 -3.41 -15.72 3.47
CA GLN A 94 -4.49 -16.43 4.17
C GLN A 94 -5.81 -16.35 3.42
N LYS A 95 -6.13 -15.19 2.82
CA LYS A 95 -7.30 -14.98 1.96
C LYS A 95 -7.15 -15.60 0.55
N GLY A 96 -6.14 -16.44 0.30
CA GLY A 96 -5.90 -17.12 -0.98
C GLY A 96 -5.30 -16.24 -2.09
N GLY A 97 -4.90 -15.02 -1.77
CA GLY A 97 -4.24 -14.10 -2.70
C GLY A 97 -2.74 -14.39 -2.86
N LYS A 98 -2.13 -13.78 -3.89
CA LYS A 98 -0.68 -13.79 -4.10
C LYS A 98 -0.03 -12.61 -3.35
N PRO A 99 0.64 -12.81 -2.20
CA PRO A 99 1.31 -11.74 -1.47
C PRO A 99 2.59 -11.27 -2.18
N ALA A 100 3.10 -10.09 -1.80
CA ALA A 100 4.47 -9.71 -2.10
C ALA A 100 5.46 -10.37 -1.13
N SER A 101 6.76 -10.28 -1.44
CA SER A 101 7.81 -10.74 -0.55
C SER A 101 7.76 -10.00 0.79
N LEU A 102 7.94 -10.76 1.87
CA LEU A 102 8.12 -10.20 3.20
C LEU A 102 9.48 -9.49 3.29
N ILE A 103 9.51 -8.42 4.06
CA ILE A 103 10.73 -7.69 4.40
C ILE A 103 11.31 -8.32 5.65
N LYS A 104 12.62 -8.58 5.64
CA LYS A 104 13.38 -9.12 6.77
C LYS A 104 14.14 -8.02 7.50
#